data_AF-A0A0C9UPB2-F1
#
_entry.id   AF-A0A0C9UPB2-F1
#
_cell.length_a   1.000
_cell.length_b   1.000
_cell.length_c   1.000
_cell.angle_alpha   90.00
_cell.angle_beta   90.00
_cell.angle_gamma   90.00
#
_symmetry.space_group_name_H-M   'P 1'
#
loop_
_entity.id
_entity.type
_entity.pdbx_description
1 polymer ?
#
loop_
_entity_poly.entity_id
_entity_poly.type
_entity_poly.pdbx_seq_one_letter_code
_entity_poly.pdbx_strand_id
1 'polypeptide(L)' 'YPQLSLMAMDYIAIQGSATPVERVWSSAADTNSKKRKALTPDHLAALQHLKAVYRRQRSHKMSPL' A
#
# COMPACT_ATOMS: atom_id res chain seq x y z
N TYR A 1 -30.70 -1.28 8.57
CA TYR A 1 -30.48 -1.84 7.22
C TYR A 1 -29.13 -2.55 7.16
N PRO A 2 -29.04 -3.84 7.52
CA PRO A 2 -27.76 -4.55 7.61
C PRO A 2 -27.03 -4.66 6.27
N GLN A 3 -27.73 -4.96 5.16
CA GLN A 3 -27.10 -5.03 3.82
C GLN A 3 -26.62 -3.66 3.31
N LEU A 4 -27.44 -2.61 3.49
CA LEU A 4 -27.08 -1.26 3.07
C LEU A 4 -25.85 -0.75 3.82
N SER A 5 -25.73 -1.10 5.11
CA SER A 5 -24.57 -0.74 5.93
C SER A 5 -23.29 -1.43 5.45
N LEU A 6 -23.35 -2.73 5.08
CA LEU A 6 -22.20 -3.45 4.55
C LEU A 6 -21.73 -2.86 3.21
N MET A 7 -22.68 -2.63 2.31
CA MET A 7 -22.42 -2.01 1.01
C MET A 7 -21.78 -0.62 1.16
N ALA A 8 -22.32 0.23 2.05
CA ALA A 8 -21.77 1.56 2.30
C ALA A 8 -20.33 1.51 2.83
N MET A 9 -20.01 0.56 3.71
CA MET A 9 -18.64 0.40 4.24
C MET A 9 -17.64 0.01 3.14
N ASP A 10 -18.05 -0.83 2.19
CA ASP A 10 -17.22 -1.18 1.04
C ASP A 10 -16.93 0.05 0.17
N TYR A 11 -17.94 0.88 -0.12
CA TYR A 11 -17.76 2.10 -0.91
C TYR A 11 -16.92 3.17 -0.21
N ILE A 12 -17.08 3.35 1.10
CA ILE A 12 -16.30 4.32 1.88
C ILE A 12 -14.82 3.92 1.94
N ALA A 13 -14.52 2.62 1.89
CA ALA A 13 -13.15 2.11 1.85
C ALA A 13 -12.46 2.32 0.48
N ILE A 14 -13.23 2.55 -0.59
CA ILE A 14 -12.67 2.91 -1.90
C ILE A 14 -12.13 4.32 -1.81
N GLN A 15 -10.83 4.46 -2.00
CA GLN A 15 -10.22 5.77 -1.95
C GLN A 15 -10.65 6.62 -3.15
N GLY A 16 -11.31 7.74 -2.88
CA GLY A 16 -11.75 8.69 -3.92
C GLY A 16 -10.64 9.50 -4.58
N SER A 17 -9.38 9.35 -4.14
CA SER A 17 -8.23 10.09 -4.67
C SER A 17 -7.10 9.16 -5.12
N ALA A 18 -6.46 9.51 -6.23
CA ALA A 18 -5.25 8.84 -6.71
C ALA A 18 -3.98 9.24 -5.93
N THR A 19 -4.08 10.19 -4.99
CA THR A 19 -2.92 10.76 -4.30
C THR A 19 -2.01 9.77 -3.53
N PRO A 20 -2.49 8.66 -2.93
CA PRO A 20 -1.59 7.65 -2.37
C PRO A 20 -0.92 6.80 -3.42
N VAL A 21 -1.61 6.50 -4.53
CA VAL A 21 -0.99 5.72 -5.61
C VAL A 21 0.11 6.55 -6.26
N GLU A 22 -0.11 7.84 -6.46
CA GLU A 22 0.91 8.80 -6.92
C GLU A 22 2.10 8.88 -5.97
N ARG A 23 1.86 8.98 -4.65
CA ARG A 23 2.95 8.99 -3.65
C ARG A 23 3.77 7.69 -3.68
N VAL A 24 3.10 6.54 -3.81
CA VAL A 24 3.77 5.24 -3.92
C VAL A 24 4.56 5.15 -5.22
N TRP A 25 4.02 5.64 -6.33
CA TRP A 25 4.68 5.66 -7.62
C TRP A 25 5.89 6.59 -7.66
N SER A 26 5.81 7.80 -7.11
CA SER A 26 6.97 8.70 -7.01
C SER A 26 8.10 8.07 -6.18
N SER A 27 7.76 7.47 -5.03
CA SER A 27 8.76 6.78 -4.19
C SER A 27 9.32 5.51 -4.85
N ALA A 28 8.51 4.79 -5.63
CA ALA A 28 8.97 3.62 -6.37
C ALA A 28 9.84 4.01 -7.57
N ALA A 29 9.53 5.10 -8.25
CA ALA A 29 10.31 5.64 -9.37
C ALA A 29 11.74 5.99 -8.94
N ASP A 30 11.93 6.53 -7.73
CA ASP A 30 13.25 6.80 -7.16
C ASP A 30 14.08 5.53 -6.95
N THR A 31 13.43 4.41 -6.61
CA THR A 31 14.09 3.11 -6.36
C THR A 31 14.35 2.33 -7.66
N ASN A 32 13.50 2.55 -8.67
CA ASN A 32 13.59 1.91 -9.99
C ASN A 32 14.51 2.67 -10.98
N SER A 33 14.80 3.94 -10.71
CA SER A 33 15.60 4.77 -11.62
C SER A 33 17.02 4.25 -11.78
N LYS A 34 17.50 4.19 -13.03
CA LYS A 34 18.82 3.68 -13.49
C LYS A 34 20.03 4.24 -12.74
N LYS A 35 19.88 5.34 -11.99
CA LYS A 35 20.98 6.03 -11.28
C LYS A 35 21.40 5.36 -9.96
N ARG A 36 20.62 4.46 -9.38
CA ARG A 36 21.02 3.60 -8.25
C ARG A 36 20.64 2.17 -8.59
N LYS A 37 21.60 1.25 -8.47
CA LYS A 37 21.52 -0.19 -8.84
C LYS A 37 20.09 -0.68 -9.10
N ALA A 38 19.69 -0.69 -10.38
CA ALA A 38 18.34 -1.08 -10.78
C ALA A 38 18.06 -2.50 -10.29
N LEU A 39 17.17 -2.63 -9.31
CA LEU A 39 16.63 -3.91 -8.88
C LEU A 39 15.74 -4.44 -9.99
N THR A 40 15.80 -5.74 -10.27
CA THR A 40 14.87 -6.31 -11.24
C THR A 40 13.43 -6.13 -10.74
N PRO A 41 12.44 -6.01 -11.64
CA PRO A 41 11.03 -5.85 -11.27
C PRO A 41 10.55 -6.91 -10.26
N ASP A 42 11.04 -8.15 -10.39
CA ASP A 42 10.71 -9.25 -9.48
C ASP A 42 11.19 -9.01 -8.04
N HIS A 43 12.42 -8.49 -7.87
CA HIS A 43 12.92 -8.15 -6.54
C HIS A 43 12.14 -6.97 -5.93
N LEU A 44 11.73 -5.99 -6.74
CA LEU A 44 10.90 -4.88 -6.27
C LEU A 44 9.53 -5.37 -5.80
N ALA A 45 8.90 -6.28 -6.54
CA ALA A 45 7.61 -6.87 -6.15
C ALA A 45 7.72 -7.63 -4.82
N ALA A 46 8.73 -8.49 -4.67
CA ALA A 46 8.99 -9.23 -3.42
C ALA A 46 9.21 -8.28 -2.23
N LEU A 47 9.96 -7.19 -2.42
CA LEU A 47 10.19 -6.18 -1.39
C LEU A 47 8.92 -5.40 -1.04
N GLN A 48 8.06 -5.09 -2.01
CA GLN A 48 6.78 -4.44 -1.76
C GLN A 48 5.85 -5.33 -0.92
N HIS A 49 5.78 -6.63 -1.23
CA HIS A 49 5.03 -7.60 -0.41
C HIS A 49 5.57 -7.67 1.01
N LEU A 50 6.89 -7.80 1.17
CA LEU A 50 7.54 -7.83 2.47
C LEU A 50 7.25 -6.56 3.29
N LYS A 51 7.36 -5.38 2.67
CA LYS A 51 7.02 -4.09 3.29
C LYS A 51 5.56 -4.02 3.73
N ALA A 52 4.64 -4.55 2.93
CA ALA A 52 3.21 -4.58 3.28
C ALA A 52 2.94 -5.44 4.51
N VAL A 53 3.58 -6.61 4.61
CA VAL A 53 3.48 -7.50 5.78
C VAL A 53 3.97 -6.79 7.05
N TYR A 54 5.15 -6.18 7.01
CA TYR A 54 5.68 -5.44 8.16
C TYR A 54 4.81 -4.25 8.58
N ARG A 55 4.23 -3.51 7.62
CA ARG A 55 3.30 -2.42 7.93
C ARG A 55 2.05 -2.93 8.63
N ARG A 56 1.47 -4.05 8.16
CA ARG A 56 0.30 -4.66 8.78
C ARG A 56 0.59 -5.11 10.21
N GLN A 57 1.74 -5.75 10.42
CA GLN A 57 2.19 -6.16 11.75
C GLN A 57 2.44 -4.98 12.69
N ARG A 58 3.04 -3.89 12.20
CA ARG A 58 3.24 -2.67 12.99
C ARG A 58 1.91 -2.04 13.42
N SER A 59 0.93 -1.94 12.52
CA SER A 59 -0.40 -1.43 12.84
C SER A 59 -1.12 -2.33 13.86
N HIS A 60 -0.95 -3.66 13.77
CA HIS A 60 -1.50 -4.59 14.75
C HIS A 60 -0.84 -4.49 16.13
N LYS A 61 0.47 -4.19 16.18
CA LYS A 61 1.20 -3.97 17.44
C LYS A 61 0.86 -2.63 18.11
N MET A 62 0.33 -1.66 17.37
CA MET A 62 0.02 -0.30 17.83
C MET A 62 -1.46 -0.06 18.16
N SER A 63 -2.35 -1.06 18.03
CA SER A 63 -3.71 -0.97 18.57
C SER A 63 -3.70 -1.38 20.05
N PRO A 64 -3.82 -0.45 21.02
CA PRO A 64 -4.25 -0.85 22.35
C PRO A 64 -5.71 -1.29 22.24
N LEU A 65 -6.05 -2.37 22.95
CA LEU A 65 -7.44 -2.75 23.21
C LEU A 65 -8.23 -1.57 23.79
#